data_AF-A0A1W9V472-F1
#
_entry.id   AF-A0A1W9V472-F1
#
_cell.length_a   1.000
_cell.length_b   1.000
_cell.length_c   1.000
_cell.angle_alpha   90.00
_cell.angle_beta   90.00
_cell.angle_gamma   90.00
#
_symmetry.space_group_name_H-M   'P 1'
#
loop_
_entity.id
_entity.type
_entity.pdbx_description
1 polymer ?
#
loop_
_entity_poly.entity_id
_entity_poly.type
_entity_poly.pdbx_seq_one_letter_code
_entity_poly.pdbx_strand_id
1 'polypeptide(L)'
;MTPYNPLSYITGYAMENRDESDSQESVKVRALADLSKKIKVQVQSELIMQEEENQGEFRSAISSLTKSSVDTTINGADYLIHQDRKNSYALAYISIFKLQEQYSREAALLWTEILSVRHEADNLVEENRSQDALRLLYAHISSFYGAL
;
A
#
# COMPACT_ATOMS: atom_id res chain seq x y z
N MET A 1 -7.96 -20.04 -26.42
CA MET A 1 -8.05 -18.79 -25.64
C MET A 1 -7.53 -19.08 -24.24
N THR A 2 -6.40 -18.49 -23.86
CA THR A 2 -5.94 -18.54 -22.47
C THR A 2 -6.90 -17.71 -21.61
N PRO A 3 -7.48 -18.25 -20.52
CA PRO A 3 -8.47 -17.56 -19.69
C PRO A 3 -7.90 -16.41 -18.84
N TYR A 4 -6.59 -16.16 -18.92
CA TYR A 4 -5.92 -15.08 -18.22
C TYR A 4 -5.79 -13.86 -19.11
N ASN A 5 -6.43 -12.75 -18.75
CA ASN A 5 -6.05 -11.43 -19.24
C ASN A 5 -4.91 -10.94 -18.31
N PRO A 6 -3.64 -11.00 -18.75
CA PRO A 6 -2.49 -10.65 -17.91
C PRO A 6 -2.48 -9.17 -17.47
N LEU A 7 -3.35 -8.35 -18.04
CA LEU A 7 -3.50 -6.92 -17.72
C LEU A 7 -4.47 -6.64 -16.57
N SER A 8 -5.15 -7.64 -16.00
CA SER A 8 -6.21 -7.40 -15.00
C SER A 8 -5.82 -7.75 -13.56
N TYR A 9 -4.74 -8.51 -13.37
CA TYR A 9 -4.34 -9.05 -12.07
C TYR A 9 -2.84 -8.93 -11.83
N ILE A 10 -2.47 -8.70 -10.57
CA ILE A 10 -1.10 -8.82 -10.09
C ILE A 10 -1.03 -10.10 -9.25
N THR A 11 0.04 -10.87 -9.41
CA THR A 11 0.17 -12.20 -8.78
C THR A 11 1.49 -12.35 -8.03
N GLY A 12 1.44 -12.90 -6.82
CA GLY A 12 2.58 -13.37 -6.05
C GLY A 12 2.58 -14.89 -5.94
N TYR A 13 3.76 -15.50 -5.92
CA TYR A 13 3.91 -16.96 -5.91
C TYR A 13 4.89 -17.42 -4.84
N ALA A 14 4.58 -18.53 -4.19
CA ALA A 14 5.50 -19.21 -3.29
C ALA A 14 5.33 -20.73 -3.33
N MET A 15 6.40 -21.41 -2.91
CA MET A 15 6.50 -22.86 -2.81
C MET A 15 7.26 -23.22 -1.53
N GLU A 16 6.83 -24.29 -0.87
CA GLU A 16 7.49 -24.80 0.34
C GLU A 16 7.41 -26.33 0.39
N ASN A 17 8.42 -26.97 0.98
CA ASN A 17 8.41 -28.42 1.19
C ASN A 17 7.41 -28.80 2.29
N ARG A 18 6.71 -29.91 2.10
CA ARG A 18 5.63 -30.37 3.00
C ARG A 18 6.09 -30.91 4.35
N ASP A 19 7.39 -31.10 4.56
CA ASP A 19 7.94 -31.64 5.80
C ASP A 19 7.78 -30.69 7.00
N GLU A 20 7.31 -29.46 6.76
CA GLU A 20 7.00 -28.46 7.80
C GLU A 20 5.50 -28.50 8.16
N SER A 21 5.19 -28.63 9.46
CA SER A 21 3.84 -28.84 10.00
C SER A 21 2.85 -27.70 9.75
N ASP A 22 3.29 -26.55 9.23
CA ASP A 22 2.48 -25.37 8.90
C ASP A 22 2.62 -24.92 7.43
N SER A 23 3.05 -25.81 6.52
CA SER A 23 3.43 -25.47 5.13
C SER A 23 2.35 -24.74 4.31
N GLN A 24 1.06 -24.90 4.62
CA GLN A 24 -0.01 -24.20 3.89
C GLN A 24 -0.13 -22.72 4.24
N GLU A 25 -0.03 -22.36 5.52
CA GLU A 25 -0.17 -20.97 5.93
C GLU A 25 1.13 -20.21 5.65
N SER A 26 2.28 -20.85 5.88
CA SER A 26 3.59 -20.30 5.53
C SER A 26 3.71 -20.02 4.02
N VAL A 27 3.27 -20.94 3.14
CA VAL A 27 3.32 -20.70 1.70
C VAL A 27 2.39 -19.56 1.26
N LYS A 28 1.22 -19.37 1.90
CA LYS A 28 0.35 -18.21 1.62
C LYS A 28 1.00 -16.90 2.04
N VAL A 29 1.57 -16.84 3.25
CA VAL A 29 2.25 -15.64 3.75
C VAL A 29 3.39 -15.25 2.82
N ARG A 30 4.17 -16.23 2.33
CA ARG A 30 5.24 -15.97 1.34
C ARG A 30 4.70 -15.53 -0.01
N ALA A 31 3.61 -16.14 -0.50
CA ALA A 31 2.99 -15.73 -1.75
C ALA A 31 2.42 -14.30 -1.66
N LEU A 32 1.84 -13.93 -0.51
CA LEU A 32 1.40 -12.56 -0.24
C LEU A 32 2.58 -11.60 -0.17
N ALA A 33 3.69 -11.96 0.48
CA ALA A 33 4.89 -11.12 0.52
C ALA A 33 5.48 -10.87 -0.88
N ASP A 34 5.51 -11.89 -1.74
CA ASP A 34 5.92 -11.76 -3.15
C ASP A 34 4.96 -10.84 -3.92
N LEU A 35 3.64 -10.98 -3.71
CA LEU A 35 2.63 -10.10 -4.30
C LEU A 35 2.86 -8.64 -3.86
N SER A 36 3.07 -8.41 -2.57
CA SER A 36 3.31 -7.08 -2.01
C SER A 36 4.55 -6.42 -2.58
N LYS A 37 5.64 -7.19 -2.70
CA LYS A 37 6.87 -6.71 -3.32
C LYS A 37 6.63 -6.28 -4.77
N LYS A 38 5.86 -7.05 -5.55
CA LYS A 38 5.58 -6.71 -6.96
C LYS A 38 4.72 -5.46 -7.09
N ILE A 39 3.69 -5.31 -6.26
CA ILE A 39 2.87 -4.10 -6.23
C ILE A 39 3.75 -2.89 -5.88
N LYS A 40 4.61 -3.01 -4.86
CA LYS A 40 5.55 -1.95 -4.47
C LYS A 40 6.46 -1.52 -5.61
N VAL A 41 7.05 -2.49 -6.32
CA VAL A 41 7.90 -2.20 -7.49
C VAL A 41 7.11 -1.53 -8.60
N GLN A 42 5.91 -2.02 -8.92
CA GLN A 42 5.10 -1.44 -10.00
C GLN A 42 4.67 -0.01 -9.69
N VAL A 43 4.21 0.26 -8.47
CA VAL A 43 3.85 1.62 -8.02
C VAL A 43 5.07 2.55 -8.07
N GLN A 44 6.23 2.10 -7.58
CA GLN A 44 7.45 2.88 -7.63
C GLN A 44 7.89 3.18 -9.07
N SER A 45 7.80 2.20 -9.98
CA SER A 45 8.14 2.41 -11.39
C SER A 45 7.22 3.43 -12.06
N GLU A 46 5.91 3.36 -11.84
CA GLU A 46 4.95 4.34 -12.38
C GLU A 46 5.20 5.75 -11.82
N LEU A 47 5.49 5.87 -10.53
CA LEU A 47 5.80 7.16 -9.90
C LEU A 47 7.10 7.77 -10.42
N ILE A 48 8.12 6.95 -10.67
CA ILE A 48 9.38 7.40 -11.31
C ILE A 48 9.11 7.87 -12.74
N MET A 49 8.30 7.14 -13.52
CA MET A 49 7.94 7.56 -14.87
C MET A 49 7.17 8.89 -14.86
N GLN A 50 6.22 9.08 -13.93
CA GLN A 50 5.52 10.35 -13.77
C GLN A 50 6.45 11.48 -13.28
N GLU A 51 7.48 11.18 -12.49
CA GLU A 51 8.52 12.14 -12.08
C GLU A 51 9.37 12.60 -13.28
N GLU A 52 9.74 11.68 -14.17
CA GLU A 52 10.49 12.00 -15.39
C GLU A 52 9.66 12.83 -16.39
N GLU A 53 8.36 12.59 -16.46
CA GLU A 53 7.42 13.36 -17.29
C GLU A 53 7.13 14.75 -16.71
N ASN A 54 7.07 14.90 -15.39
CA ASN A 54 6.84 16.17 -14.70
C ASN A 54 8.16 16.84 -14.29
N GLN A 55 8.81 17.54 -15.23
CA GLN A 55 10.04 18.33 -15.00
C GLN A 55 9.79 19.59 -14.13
N GLY A 56 9.35 19.44 -12.88
CA GLY A 56 8.95 20.54 -11.99
C GLY A 56 9.61 20.55 -10.61
N GLU A 57 9.51 21.69 -9.92
CA GLU A 57 10.09 22.01 -8.59
C GLU A 57 9.70 21.04 -7.45
N PHE A 58 8.74 20.15 -7.67
CA PHE A 58 8.21 19.22 -6.66
C PHE A 58 8.86 17.83 -6.69
N ARG A 59 9.87 17.61 -7.54
CA ARG A 59 10.61 16.35 -7.68
C ARG A 59 11.02 15.71 -6.34
N SER A 60 11.60 16.51 -5.45
CA SER A 60 12.07 16.06 -4.13
C SER A 60 10.92 15.68 -3.17
N ALA A 61 9.79 16.38 -3.25
CA ALA A 61 8.60 16.09 -2.45
C ALA A 61 7.91 14.81 -2.93
N ILE A 62 7.78 14.62 -4.24
CA ILE A 62 7.22 13.41 -4.85
C ILE A 62 8.09 12.20 -4.52
N SER A 63 9.42 12.29 -4.69
CA SER A 63 10.33 11.18 -4.35
C SER A 63 10.26 10.77 -2.87
N SER A 64 10.05 11.74 -1.96
CA SER A 64 9.91 11.48 -0.52
C SER A 64 8.56 10.84 -0.16
N LEU A 65 7.47 11.32 -0.78
CA LEU A 65 6.14 10.70 -0.68
C LEU A 65 6.12 9.27 -1.23
N THR A 66 6.77 9.04 -2.37
CA THR A 66 6.88 7.73 -3.02
C THR A 66 7.64 6.70 -2.17
N LYS A 67 8.61 7.12 -1.36
CA LYS A 67 9.32 6.21 -0.44
C LYS A 67 8.50 5.88 0.80
N SER A 68 7.72 6.84 1.30
CA SER A 68 6.90 6.69 2.50
C SER A 68 5.61 5.91 2.21
N SER A 69 4.96 6.13 1.06
CA SER A 69 3.58 5.65 0.81
C SER A 69 3.42 4.15 0.52
N VAL A 70 4.50 3.34 0.56
CA VAL A 70 4.46 1.94 0.05
C VAL A 70 4.63 0.88 1.14
N ASP A 71 4.15 1.20 2.34
CA ASP A 71 3.92 0.23 3.42
C ASP A 71 2.41 -0.04 3.59
N THR A 72 1.63 0.14 2.52
CA THR A 72 0.22 -0.26 2.49
C THR A 72 0.10 -1.78 2.66
N THR A 73 -0.64 -2.19 3.69
CA THR A 73 -1.01 -3.59 3.88
C THR A 73 -1.97 -4.00 2.77
N ILE A 74 -1.56 -4.92 1.90
CA ILE A 74 -2.44 -5.43 0.83
C ILE A 74 -3.51 -6.31 1.46
N ASN A 75 -4.71 -5.76 1.49
CA ASN A 75 -5.90 -6.43 2.00
C ASN A 75 -6.72 -7.00 0.85
N GLY A 76 -7.32 -8.18 1.05
CA GLY A 76 -8.25 -8.77 0.07
C GLY A 76 -7.60 -9.44 -1.15
N ALA A 77 -6.36 -9.92 -1.02
CA ALA A 77 -5.78 -10.85 -1.97
C ALA A 77 -6.51 -12.21 -1.89
N ASP A 78 -6.82 -12.77 -3.05
CA ASP A 78 -7.36 -14.11 -3.19
C ASP A 78 -6.21 -15.12 -3.39
N TYR A 79 -6.44 -16.40 -3.05
CA TYR A 79 -5.39 -17.43 -3.11
C TYR A 79 -5.84 -18.66 -3.91
N LEU A 80 -4.95 -19.17 -4.76
CA LEU A 80 -5.02 -20.53 -5.29
C LEU A 80 -3.94 -21.38 -4.62
N ILE A 81 -4.33 -22.50 -4.04
CA ILE A 81 -3.41 -23.40 -3.32
C ILE A 81 -3.40 -24.73 -4.05
N HIS A 82 -2.21 -25.26 -4.26
CA HIS A 82 -2.02 -26.60 -4.80
C HIS A 82 -1.02 -27.36 -3.94
N GLN A 83 -1.19 -28.68 -3.83
CA GLN A 83 -0.27 -29.52 -3.07
C GLN A 83 0.05 -30.78 -3.86
N ASP A 84 1.32 -31.14 -3.87
CA ASP A 84 1.78 -32.44 -4.35
C ASP A 84 2.35 -33.27 -3.17
N ARG A 85 3.08 -34.35 -3.50
CA ARG A 85 3.66 -35.24 -2.49
C ARG A 85 4.80 -34.61 -1.69
N LYS A 86 5.50 -33.63 -2.25
CA LYS A 86 6.71 -33.02 -1.68
C LYS A 86 6.51 -31.56 -1.30
N ASN A 87 5.56 -30.88 -1.94
CA ASN A 87 5.49 -29.43 -1.95
C ASN A 87 4.06 -28.91 -1.74
N SER A 88 3.99 -27.75 -1.10
CA SER A 88 2.84 -26.87 -1.07
C SER A 88 3.13 -25.66 -1.97
N TYR A 89 2.14 -25.23 -2.73
CA TYR A 89 2.20 -24.11 -3.67
C TYR A 89 1.09 -23.12 -3.34
N ALA A 90 1.40 -21.83 -3.36
CA ALA A 90 0.39 -20.78 -3.32
C ALA A 90 0.62 -19.74 -4.41
N LEU A 91 -0.48 -19.34 -5.04
CA LEU A 91 -0.58 -18.20 -5.92
C LEU A 91 -1.53 -17.18 -5.26
N ALA A 92 -0.98 -16.10 -4.74
CA ALA A 92 -1.75 -14.95 -4.29
C ALA A 92 -2.05 -14.06 -5.51
N TYR A 93 -3.28 -13.55 -5.64
CA TYR A 93 -3.65 -12.68 -6.74
C TYR A 93 -4.63 -11.60 -6.30
N ILE A 94 -4.52 -10.42 -6.91
CA ILE A 94 -5.45 -9.32 -6.71
C ILE A 94 -5.74 -8.64 -8.04
N SER A 95 -6.99 -8.24 -8.23
CA SER A 95 -7.40 -7.45 -9.40
C SER A 95 -6.85 -6.03 -9.27
N ILE A 96 -6.30 -5.49 -10.36
CA ILE A 96 -5.83 -4.10 -10.42
C ILE A 96 -6.98 -3.13 -10.10
N PHE A 97 -8.21 -3.43 -10.56
CA PHE A 97 -9.38 -2.60 -10.27
C PHE A 97 -9.69 -2.57 -8.76
N LYS A 98 -9.68 -3.73 -8.08
CA LYS A 98 -9.86 -3.79 -6.62
C LYS A 98 -8.77 -3.00 -5.89
N LEU A 99 -7.52 -3.13 -6.35
CA LEU A 99 -6.39 -2.42 -5.79
C LEU A 99 -6.57 -0.89 -5.93
N GLN A 100 -6.94 -0.41 -7.12
CA GLN A 100 -7.25 0.99 -7.36
C GLN A 100 -8.39 1.52 -6.48
N GLU A 101 -9.46 0.74 -6.33
CA GLU A 101 -10.58 1.10 -5.47
C GLU A 101 -10.16 1.24 -4.00
N GLN A 102 -9.36 0.28 -3.50
CA GLN A 102 -8.83 0.31 -2.13
C GLN A 102 -7.95 1.52 -1.89
N TYR A 103 -6.95 1.76 -2.75
CA TYR A 103 -6.07 2.93 -2.65
C TYR A 103 -6.85 4.24 -2.75
N SER A 104 -7.83 4.32 -3.65
CA SER A 104 -8.66 5.52 -3.80
C SER A 104 -9.49 5.78 -2.54
N ARG A 105 -10.02 4.72 -1.92
CA ARG A 105 -10.77 4.81 -0.67
C ARG A 105 -9.89 5.23 0.50
N GLU A 106 -8.72 4.62 0.65
CA GLU A 106 -7.74 4.99 1.68
C GLU A 106 -7.29 6.44 1.51
N ALA A 107 -6.97 6.87 0.29
CA ALA A 107 -6.63 8.26 -0.02
C ALA A 107 -7.77 9.23 0.35
N ALA A 108 -9.02 8.87 0.05
CA ALA A 108 -10.18 9.70 0.42
C ALA A 108 -10.37 9.81 1.94
N LEU A 109 -10.14 8.72 2.69
CA LEU A 109 -10.19 8.72 4.14
C LEU A 109 -9.09 9.61 4.74
N LEU A 110 -7.84 9.42 4.30
CA LEU A 110 -6.70 10.24 4.73
C LEU A 110 -6.91 11.72 4.42
N TRP A 111 -7.46 12.04 3.23
CA TRP A 111 -7.78 13.41 2.87
C TRP A 111 -8.85 14.02 3.78
N THR A 112 -9.87 13.24 4.12
CA THR A 112 -10.92 13.68 5.05
C THR A 112 -10.34 13.95 6.45
N GLU A 113 -9.44 13.10 6.91
CA GLU A 113 -8.73 13.28 8.18
C GLU A 113 -7.88 14.57 8.17
N ILE A 114 -7.08 14.80 7.12
CA ILE A 114 -6.29 16.02 6.96
C ILE A 114 -7.17 17.28 7.03
N LEU A 115 -8.32 17.26 6.34
CA LEU A 115 -9.26 18.38 6.37
C LEU A 115 -9.85 18.60 7.76
N SER A 116 -10.20 17.52 8.47
CA SER A 116 -10.73 17.60 9.84
C SER A 116 -9.72 18.21 10.80
N VAL A 117 -8.47 17.74 10.77
CA VAL A 117 -7.40 18.23 11.64
C VAL A 117 -7.08 19.69 11.36
N ARG A 118 -7.08 20.07 10.08
CA ARG A 118 -6.90 21.47 9.68
C ARG A 118 -8.02 22.35 10.24
N HIS A 119 -9.28 21.92 10.10
CA HIS A 119 -10.42 22.67 10.60
C HIS A 119 -10.36 22.86 12.12
N GLU A 120 -9.98 21.80 12.86
CA GLU A 120 -9.80 21.89 14.31
C GLU A 120 -8.64 22.84 14.70
N ALA A 121 -7.53 22.81 13.95
CA ALA A 121 -6.44 23.74 14.16
C ALA A 121 -6.86 25.19 13.89
N ASP A 122 -7.65 25.44 12.84
CA ASP A 122 -8.17 26.78 12.51
C ASP A 122 -9.07 27.30 13.64
N ASN A 123 -9.96 26.46 14.19
CA ASN A 123 -10.80 26.83 15.34
C ASN A 123 -9.95 27.20 16.58
N LEU A 124 -8.88 26.44 16.86
CA LEU A 124 -7.95 26.76 17.96
C LEU A 124 -7.22 28.08 17.73
N VAL A 125 -6.90 28.43 16.48
CA VAL A 125 -6.31 29.74 16.16
C VAL A 125 -7.31 30.86 16.40
N GLU A 126 -8.58 30.69 16.00
CA GLU A 126 -9.65 31.67 16.26
C GLU A 126 -9.90 31.89 17.77
N GLU A 127 -9.69 30.86 18.59
CA GLU A 127 -9.75 30.93 20.06
C GLU A 127 -8.51 31.56 20.73
N ASN A 128 -7.54 32.09 19.97
CA ASN A 128 -6.22 32.54 20.45
C ASN A 128 -5.36 31.43 21.09
N ARG A 129 -5.60 30.17 20.74
CA ARG A 129 -4.86 28.99 21.23
C ARG A 129 -3.89 28.46 20.18
N SER A 130 -3.13 29.36 19.55
CA SER A 130 -2.23 29.03 18.43
C SER A 130 -1.17 27.98 18.79
N GLN A 131 -0.72 27.91 20.05
CA GLN A 131 0.22 26.87 20.49
C GLN A 131 -0.41 25.46 20.52
N ASP A 132 -1.68 25.36 20.90
CA ASP A 132 -2.42 24.10 20.87
C ASP A 132 -2.68 23.65 19.42
N ALA A 133 -3.00 24.59 18.52
CA ALA A 133 -3.15 24.34 17.09
C ALA A 133 -1.86 23.78 16.47
N LEU A 134 -0.71 24.38 16.78
CA LEU A 134 0.60 23.87 16.34
C LEU A 134 0.86 22.47 16.88
N ARG A 135 0.59 22.21 18.16
CA ARG A 135 0.78 20.88 18.76
C ARG A 135 -0.10 19.83 18.08
N LEU A 136 -1.36 20.15 17.77
CA LEU A 136 -2.28 19.27 17.06
C LEU A 136 -1.73 18.90 15.67
N LEU A 137 -1.30 19.91 14.90
CA LEU A 137 -0.73 19.70 13.56
C LEU A 137 0.56 18.87 13.62
N TYR A 138 1.48 19.16 14.54
CA TYR A 138 2.72 18.39 14.69
C TYR A 138 2.50 16.95 15.15
N ALA A 139 1.52 16.73 16.04
CA ALA A 139 1.15 15.39 16.48
C ALA A 139 0.61 14.57 15.30
N HIS A 140 -0.27 15.15 14.48
CA HIS A 140 -0.83 14.47 13.31
C HIS A 140 0.22 14.22 12.22
N ILE A 141 1.08 15.20 11.91
CA ILE A 141 2.21 15.00 10.98
C ILE A 141 3.09 13.84 11.45
N SER A 142 3.44 13.79 12.73
CA SER A 142 4.27 12.72 13.29
C SER A 142 3.60 11.35 13.20
N SER A 143 2.28 11.28 13.42
CA SER A 143 1.52 10.04 13.26
C SER A 143 1.43 9.59 11.80
N PHE A 144 1.36 10.53 10.86
CA PHE A 144 1.26 10.25 9.43
C PHE A 144 2.56 9.68 8.86
N TYR A 145 3.71 10.13 9.35
CA TYR A 145 5.03 9.62 8.95
C TYR A 145 5.53 8.45 9.81
N GLY A 146 4.92 8.20 10.98
CA GLY A 146 5.27 7.08 11.86
C GLY A 146 4.39 5.83 11.65
N ALA A 147 3.29 5.95 10.91
CA ALA A 147 2.42 4.85 10.48
C ALA A 147 2.65 4.42 9.02
N LEU A 148 3.56 5.10 8.32
CA LEU A 148 4.15 4.73 7.04
C LEU A 148 5.54 4.12 7.26
#